data_AF-A0A1G3AC37-F1
#
_entry.id   AF-A0A1G3AC37-F1
#
_cell.length_a   1.000
_cell.length_b   1.000
_cell.length_c   1.000
_cell.angle_alpha   90.00
_cell.angle_beta   90.00
_cell.angle_gamma   90.00
#
_symmetry.space_group_name_H-M   'P 1'
#
loop_
_entity.id
_entity.type
_entity.pdbx_description
1 polymer ?
#
loop_
_entity_poly.entity_id
_entity_poly.type
_entity_poly.pdbx_seq_one_letter_code
_entity_poly.pdbx_strand_id
1 'polypeptide(L)'
;MGFTVDVSLTGIYGTEIGWGPAPSAAESNVPPGSPNPGPQQPASGPTPPVAPPSLLDMAASFTASMARFAASGFRRVDAATYRARVDQCAGCAYRQGTRCQVCGCFVDKKAWLPHEDCPIGRWPV
;
A
#
# COMPACT_ATOMS: atom_id res chain seq x y z
N MET A 1 -41.99 16.55 -33.16
CA MET A 1 -41.21 16.24 -31.94
C MET A 1 -41.90 15.06 -31.28
N GLY A 2 -41.42 13.83 -31.20
CA GLY A 2 -40.19 13.17 -31.60
C GLY A 2 -40.38 11.64 -31.49
N PHE A 3 -39.67 10.92 -32.36
CA PHE A 3 -39.25 9.51 -32.38
C PHE A 3 -40.18 8.38 -31.87
N THR A 4 -40.71 7.63 -32.83
CA THR A 4 -41.05 6.21 -32.72
C THR A 4 -39.78 5.38 -32.98
N VAL A 5 -39.45 4.42 -32.10
CA VAL A 5 -38.49 3.36 -32.40
C VAL A 5 -39.23 2.03 -32.44
N ASP A 6 -39.46 1.55 -33.66
CA ASP A 6 -39.89 0.20 -33.97
C ASP A 6 -38.62 -0.65 -34.10
N VAL A 7 -38.48 -1.66 -33.24
CA VAL A 7 -37.44 -2.69 -33.37
C VAL A 7 -38.15 -4.02 -33.47
N SER A 8 -38.63 -4.30 -34.67
CA SER A 8 -39.07 -5.63 -35.08
C SER A 8 -37.88 -6.45 -35.59
N LEU A 9 -37.77 -7.66 -35.03
CA LEU A 9 -36.73 -8.66 -35.22
C LEU A 9 -36.83 -9.36 -36.58
N THR A 10 -35.74 -9.41 -37.33
CA THR A 10 -35.23 -10.56 -38.15
C THR A 10 -34.07 -9.99 -39.00
N GLY A 11 -32.80 -10.33 -38.79
CA GLY A 11 -32.22 -11.65 -38.79
C GLY A 11 -31.30 -11.76 -40.03
N ILE A 12 -29.99 -11.54 -39.87
CA ILE A 12 -28.96 -11.99 -40.83
C ILE A 12 -27.60 -12.18 -40.12
N TYR A 13 -27.26 -13.45 -39.91
CA TYR A 13 -25.94 -14.08 -40.06
C TYR A 13 -24.68 -13.52 -39.35
N GLY A 14 -24.24 -14.27 -38.33
CA GLY A 14 -22.90 -14.91 -38.39
C GLY A 14 -21.72 -14.23 -37.68
N THR A 15 -21.61 -14.35 -36.35
CA THR A 15 -20.35 -14.71 -35.69
C THR A 15 -20.63 -15.29 -34.30
N GLU A 16 -20.55 -16.60 -34.21
CA GLU A 16 -20.71 -17.40 -33.00
C GLU A 16 -19.46 -17.33 -32.10
N ILE A 17 -19.45 -16.40 -31.13
CA ILE A 17 -18.59 -16.51 -29.96
C ILE A 17 -19.29 -17.42 -28.93
N GLY A 18 -19.00 -18.72 -29.05
CA GLY A 18 -19.62 -19.78 -28.27
C GLY A 18 -19.43 -19.63 -26.76
N TRP A 19 -20.54 -19.54 -26.05
CA TRP A 19 -20.67 -19.90 -24.64
C TRP A 19 -21.04 -21.39 -24.55
N GLY A 20 -20.05 -22.24 -24.24
CA GLY A 20 -20.26 -23.62 -23.77
C GLY A 20 -19.70 -23.77 -22.36
N PRO A 21 -20.30 -24.59 -21.46
CA PRO A 21 -19.87 -24.68 -20.07
C PRO A 21 -18.95 -25.87 -19.73
N ALA A 22 -18.19 -25.67 -18.64
CA ALA A 22 -17.60 -26.64 -17.68
C ALA A 22 -16.28 -27.36 -18.09
N PRO A 23 -15.35 -27.65 -17.15
CA PRO A 23 -15.63 -28.39 -15.92
C PRO A 23 -15.22 -27.73 -14.59
N SER A 24 -15.98 -28.13 -13.57
CA SER A 24 -15.67 -28.06 -12.14
C SER A 24 -14.64 -29.12 -11.75
N ALA A 25 -13.87 -28.82 -10.69
CA ALA A 25 -13.06 -29.71 -9.86
C ALA A 25 -11.75 -30.30 -10.44
N ALA A 26 -10.66 -29.58 -10.16
CA ALA A 26 -9.42 -30.15 -9.62
C ALA A 26 -8.70 -28.98 -8.90
N GLU A 27 -9.04 -28.72 -7.63
CA GLU A 27 -8.24 -29.18 -6.49
C GLU A 27 -6.78 -28.70 -6.54
N SER A 28 -6.55 -27.59 -5.82
CA SER A 28 -5.55 -27.49 -4.76
C SER A 28 -4.31 -28.37 -4.91
N ASN A 29 -3.29 -27.83 -5.55
CA ASN A 29 -1.90 -28.17 -5.24
C ASN A 29 -1.05 -26.90 -5.23
N VAL A 30 -1.40 -25.95 -4.34
CA VAL A 30 -0.40 -25.02 -3.80
C VAL A 30 0.06 -25.62 -2.47
N PRO A 31 1.29 -26.12 -2.36
CA PRO A 31 1.79 -26.63 -1.10
C PRO A 31 1.82 -25.50 -0.05
N PRO A 32 1.38 -25.75 1.19
CA PRO A 32 1.61 -24.82 2.29
C PRO A 32 3.09 -24.92 2.66
N GLY A 33 3.84 -23.86 2.39
CA GLY A 33 5.21 -23.71 2.86
C GLY A 33 6.25 -23.70 1.75
N SER A 34 6.58 -22.51 1.27
CA SER A 34 7.98 -22.09 1.38
C SER A 34 8.06 -20.58 1.54
N PRO A 35 8.81 -20.10 2.54
CA PRO A 35 8.81 -18.72 2.98
C PRO A 35 9.45 -17.85 1.90
N ASN A 36 8.92 -16.65 1.70
CA ASN A 36 9.65 -15.62 0.99
C ASN A 36 10.91 -15.34 1.84
N PRO A 37 12.12 -15.68 1.39
CA PRO A 37 13.30 -15.22 2.09
C PRO A 37 13.40 -13.75 1.73
N GLY A 38 13.00 -12.88 2.67
CA GLY A 38 13.63 -11.57 2.73
C GLY A 38 15.15 -11.77 2.65
N PRO A 39 15.93 -10.80 2.12
CA PRO A 39 17.37 -10.95 1.92
C PRO A 39 17.98 -11.65 3.14
N GLN A 40 18.41 -12.91 2.98
CA GLN A 40 18.92 -13.66 4.11
C GLN A 40 20.17 -12.91 4.54
N GLN A 41 20.11 -12.26 5.70
CA GLN A 41 21.32 -11.75 6.33
C GLN A 41 22.25 -12.96 6.49
N PRO A 42 23.45 -12.95 5.88
CA PRO A 42 24.37 -14.06 6.02
C PRO A 42 24.67 -14.26 7.51
N ALA A 43 24.63 -15.53 7.93
CA ALA A 43 24.87 -15.95 9.30
C ALA A 43 26.17 -15.31 9.83
N SER A 44 26.05 -14.59 10.94
CA SER A 44 27.14 -13.90 11.62
C SER A 44 28.14 -14.90 12.21
N GLY A 45 29.18 -15.23 11.45
CA GLY A 45 30.43 -15.77 12.01
C GLY A 45 31.11 -14.74 12.92
N PRO A 46 32.17 -15.13 13.66
CA PRO A 46 32.91 -14.21 14.52
C PRO A 46 33.42 -13.04 13.69
N THR A 47 32.87 -11.85 13.92
CA THR A 47 33.22 -10.66 13.17
C THR A 47 34.59 -10.21 13.65
N PRO A 48 35.58 -10.03 12.76
CA PRO A 48 36.84 -9.39 13.15
C PRO A 48 36.52 -8.01 13.75
N PRO A 49 37.32 -7.51 14.72
CA PRO A 49 37.09 -6.21 15.33
C PRO A 49 37.08 -5.14 14.24
N VAL A 50 35.91 -4.57 13.98
CA VAL A 50 35.71 -3.54 12.96
C VAL A 50 36.25 -2.23 13.52
N ALA A 51 37.26 -1.66 12.86
CA ALA A 51 37.74 -0.33 13.22
C ALA A 51 36.60 0.71 13.06
N PRO A 52 36.55 1.73 13.93
CA PRO A 52 35.51 2.75 13.83
C PRO A 52 35.60 3.48 12.48
N PRO A 53 34.46 3.78 11.84
CA PRO A 53 34.44 4.42 10.52
C PRO A 53 35.03 5.83 10.59
N SER A 54 35.68 6.25 9.51
CA SER A 54 36.15 7.63 9.38
C SER A 54 34.98 8.60 9.20
N LEU A 55 35.23 9.90 9.41
CA LEU A 55 34.21 10.94 9.15
C LEU A 55 33.69 10.91 7.70
N LEU A 56 34.57 10.56 6.75
CA LEU A 56 34.20 10.46 5.34
C LEU A 56 33.28 9.26 5.07
N ASP A 57 33.55 8.12 5.72
CA ASP A 57 32.69 6.93 5.62
C ASP A 57 31.30 7.19 6.19
N MET A 58 31.23 7.93 7.30
CA MET A 58 29.97 8.36 7.90
C MET A 58 29.20 9.31 6.97
N ALA A 59 29.88 10.30 6.36
CA ALA A 59 29.27 11.22 5.40
C ALA A 59 28.73 10.50 4.15
N ALA A 60 29.48 9.54 3.62
CA ALA A 60 29.06 8.73 2.48
C ALA A 60 27.82 7.88 2.82
N SER A 61 27.81 7.24 3.99
CA SER A 61 26.68 6.42 4.46
C SER A 61 25.42 7.25 4.69
N PHE A 62 25.57 8.44 5.27
CA PHE A 62 24.46 9.39 5.45
C PHE A 62 23.90 9.84 4.09
N THR A 63 24.77 10.24 3.17
CA THR A 63 24.37 10.70 1.82
C THR A 63 23.65 9.60 1.05
N ALA A 64 24.16 8.37 1.09
CA ALA A 64 23.51 7.22 0.46
C ALA A 64 22.13 6.94 1.08
N SER A 65 21.97 7.11 2.39
CA SER A 65 20.68 6.92 3.08
C SER A 65 19.68 8.02 2.72
N MET A 66 20.12 9.27 2.64
CA MET A 66 19.29 10.39 2.17
C MET A 66 18.90 10.23 0.70
N ALA A 67 19.82 9.78 -0.16
CA ALA A 67 19.52 9.48 -1.56
C ALA A 67 18.47 8.37 -1.69
N ARG A 68 18.57 7.29 -0.90
CA ARG A 68 17.56 6.22 -0.86
C ARG A 68 16.23 6.72 -0.32
N PHE A 69 16.22 7.57 0.69
CA PHE A 69 15.01 8.18 1.24
C PHE A 69 14.32 9.09 0.20
N ALA A 70 15.09 9.91 -0.50
CA ALA A 70 14.60 10.74 -1.60
C ALA A 70 14.11 9.89 -2.79
N ALA A 71 14.87 8.86 -3.19
CA ALA A 71 14.52 7.93 -4.26
C ALA A 71 13.28 7.08 -3.91
N SER A 72 13.01 6.84 -2.62
CA SER A 72 11.75 6.26 -2.18
C SER A 72 10.55 7.17 -2.48
N GLY A 73 10.79 8.45 -2.80
CA GLY A 73 9.79 9.42 -3.23
C GLY A 73 9.15 10.20 -2.09
N PHE A 74 9.76 10.20 -0.89
CA PHE A 74 9.12 10.71 0.34
C PHE A 74 7.67 10.24 0.43
N ARG A 75 7.43 8.93 0.21
CA ARG A 75 6.08 8.44 -0.14
C ARG A 75 5.05 8.95 0.84
N ARG A 76 4.08 9.65 0.26
CA ARG A 76 2.84 10.01 0.93
C ARG A 76 1.73 9.20 0.29
N VAL A 77 0.67 8.98 1.05
CA VAL A 77 -0.59 8.52 0.44
C VAL A 77 -1.10 9.55 -0.55
N ASP A 78 -1.99 9.15 -1.46
CA ASP A 78 -2.65 10.09 -2.36
C ASP A 78 -3.58 11.05 -1.59
N ALA A 79 -4.00 12.13 -2.26
CA ALA A 79 -4.81 13.17 -1.62
C ALA A 79 -6.21 12.69 -1.19
N ALA A 80 -6.79 11.68 -1.85
CA ALA A 80 -8.09 11.14 -1.48
C ALA A 80 -7.97 10.31 -0.20
N THR A 81 -6.96 9.44 -0.12
CA THR A 81 -6.64 8.67 1.09
C THR A 81 -6.33 9.59 2.27
N TYR A 82 -5.54 10.65 2.05
CA TYR A 82 -5.28 11.66 3.09
C TYR A 82 -6.57 12.30 3.60
N ARG A 83 -7.45 12.78 2.70
CA ARG A 83 -8.72 13.42 3.09
C ARG A 83 -9.60 12.46 3.87
N ALA A 84 -9.75 11.22 3.40
CA ALA A 84 -10.51 10.20 4.10
C ALA A 84 -10.01 9.97 5.54
N ARG A 85 -8.69 9.89 5.74
CA ARG A 85 -8.08 9.74 7.07
C ARG A 85 -8.34 10.96 7.97
N VAL A 86 -8.21 12.17 7.43
CA VAL A 86 -8.48 13.42 8.18
C VAL A 86 -9.96 13.52 8.55
N ASP A 87 -10.86 13.20 7.64
CA ASP A 87 -12.32 13.26 7.86
C ASP A 87 -12.76 12.27 8.94
N GLN A 88 -12.24 11.05 8.92
CA GLN A 88 -12.49 10.07 9.98
C GLN A 88 -11.98 10.52 11.35
N CYS A 89 -10.86 11.27 11.38
CA CYS A 89 -10.33 11.87 12.60
C CYS A 89 -11.14 13.10 13.04
N ALA A 90 -11.77 13.83 12.12
CA ALA A 90 -12.52 15.05 12.43
C ALA A 90 -13.72 14.79 13.35
N GLY A 91 -14.40 13.65 13.18
CA GLY A 91 -15.46 13.18 14.08
C GLY A 91 -14.97 12.29 15.24
N CYS A 92 -13.68 12.28 15.55
CA CYS A 92 -13.13 11.44 16.63
C CYS A 92 -13.18 12.17 17.98
N ALA A 93 -13.75 11.51 19.00
CA ALA A 93 -13.84 12.05 20.36
C ALA A 93 -12.48 12.39 21.00
N TYR A 94 -11.40 11.77 20.52
CA TYR A 94 -10.04 11.98 21.03
C TYR A 94 -9.26 13.05 20.26
N ARG A 95 -9.83 13.66 19.22
CA ARG A 95 -9.17 14.75 18.50
C ARG A 95 -9.38 16.07 19.27
N GLN A 96 -8.29 16.72 19.64
CA GLN A 96 -8.29 18.05 20.22
C GLN A 96 -7.49 19.00 19.33
N GLY A 97 -8.20 19.82 18.55
CA GLY A 97 -7.60 20.70 17.55
C GLY A 97 -6.83 19.91 16.47
N THR A 98 -5.54 20.17 16.34
CA THR A 98 -4.66 19.51 15.34
C THR A 98 -4.03 18.21 15.84
N ARG A 99 -4.25 17.84 17.12
CA ARG A 99 -3.63 16.68 17.76
C ARG A 99 -4.66 15.65 18.21
N CYS A 100 -4.23 14.40 18.30
CA CYS A 100 -5.02 13.30 18.86
C CYS A 100 -4.49 12.93 20.24
N GLN A 101 -5.40 12.72 21.19
CA GLN A 101 -5.09 12.42 22.60
C GLN A 101 -4.71 10.95 22.84
N VAL A 102 -4.91 10.06 21.85
CA VAL A 102 -4.49 8.65 21.95
C VAL A 102 -3.05 8.45 21.46
N CYS A 103 -2.70 8.97 20.27
CA CYS A 103 -1.35 8.82 19.68
C CYS A 103 -0.41 10.00 19.98
N GLY A 104 -0.92 11.16 20.43
CA GLY A 104 -0.17 12.42 20.54
C GLY A 104 0.21 13.09 19.20
N CYS A 105 -0.16 12.47 18.08
CA CYS A 105 0.27 12.85 16.74
C CYS A 105 -0.48 14.08 16.19
N PHE A 106 0.19 14.84 15.30
CA PHE A 106 -0.48 15.85 14.47
C PHE A 106 -1.22 15.15 13.34
N VAL A 107 -2.54 15.25 13.32
CA VAL A 107 -3.43 14.50 12.41
C VAL A 107 -3.07 14.80 10.95
N ASP A 108 -2.89 16.07 10.61
CA ASP A 108 -2.55 16.52 9.25
C ASP A 108 -1.19 16.00 8.76
N LYS A 109 -0.30 15.55 9.65
CA LYS A 109 0.99 14.97 9.28
C LYS A 109 0.94 13.46 9.23
N LYS A 110 0.38 12.82 10.27
CA LYS A 110 0.27 11.35 10.33
C LYS A 110 -0.60 10.80 9.20
N ALA A 111 -1.67 11.51 8.82
CA ALA A 111 -2.56 11.08 7.75
C ALA A 111 -1.85 10.94 6.38
N TRP A 112 -0.74 11.65 6.14
CA TRP A 112 0.05 11.49 4.92
C TRP A 112 0.94 10.25 4.89
N LEU A 113 1.22 9.63 6.04
CA LEU A 113 2.20 8.55 6.16
C LEU A 113 1.57 7.22 5.71
N PRO A 114 2.15 6.53 4.71
CA PRO A 114 1.55 5.32 4.13
C PRO A 114 1.73 4.06 4.99
N HIS A 115 2.52 4.10 6.05
CA HIS A 115 2.80 2.96 6.94
C HIS A 115 2.24 3.18 8.36
N GLU A 116 1.33 4.14 8.51
CA GLU A 116 0.77 4.52 9.81
C GLU A 116 -0.75 4.29 9.84
N ASP A 117 -1.19 3.49 10.79
CA ASP A 117 -2.61 3.28 11.10
C ASP A 117 -3.07 4.12 12.30
N CYS A 118 -4.39 4.14 12.51
CA CYS A 118 -4.99 4.70 13.70
C CYS A 118 -4.97 3.66 14.84
N PRO A 119 -4.44 3.97 16.04
CA PRO A 119 -4.36 3.00 17.14
C PRO A 119 -5.73 2.54 17.67
N ILE A 120 -6.82 3.24 17.31
CA ILE A 120 -8.21 2.86 17.62
C ILE A 120 -8.97 2.35 16.38
N GLY A 121 -8.26 2.06 15.29
CA GLY A 121 -8.80 1.38 14.11
C GLY A 121 -9.69 2.21 13.19
N ARG A 122 -9.65 3.55 13.23
CA ARG A 122 -10.47 4.37 12.32
C ARG A 122 -10.05 4.24 10.85
N TRP A 123 -8.74 4.13 10.59
CA TRP A 123 -8.18 3.79 9.27
C TRP A 123 -7.06 2.76 9.39
N PRO A 124 -6.88 1.89 8.38
CA PRO A 124 -5.75 0.98 8.27
C PRO A 124 -4.52 1.65 7.62
N VAL A 125 -3.39 0.94 7.69
CA VAL A 125 -2.17 1.23 6.90
C VAL A 125 -2.48 1.29 5.42
#